data_AF-A0A355E1C0-F1
#
_entry.id   AF-A0A355E1C0-F1
#
_cell.length_a   1.000
_cell.length_b   1.000
_cell.length_c   1.000
_cell.angle_alpha   90.00
_cell.angle_beta   90.00
_cell.angle_gamma   90.00
#
_symmetry.space_group_name_H-M   'P 1'
#
loop_
_entity.id
_entity.type
_entity.pdbx_description
1 polymer ?
#
loop_
_entity_poly.entity_id
_entity_poly.type
_entity_poly.pdbx_seq_one_letter_code
_entity_poly.pdbx_strand_id
1 'polypeptide(L)'
;MEIGNPLAENLIEAFKGHNPALDHLPISVAGKYSNSAKTKEYLLSRLREGERPEQDAVLHTLAWSNFWPKDPDFFSVLEYLLSRRGGEDTFVLYDLLVIDRDRAQPILMKIVDTTKSAVVFYKVSGMVASFKRTDLLERLFRRVREIPLESRSSVPGLCNVPPETVLDYIRGAEGEKLAFALDAFTETHAAIRDGYPLLVAKLSSKDVVSRRAVAHCMSVLARQGTWTNHQAFSDLKDFVSRETDESALKEAQETIRYLEVQLRYR
;
A
#
# COMPACT_ATOMS: atom_id res chain seq x y z
N MET A 1 -28.00 -21.26 30.30
CA MET A 1 -29.22 -21.03 29.50
C MET A 1 -28.81 -20.18 28.32
N GLU A 2 -28.54 -20.83 27.20
CA GLU A 2 -28.38 -20.14 25.92
C GLU A 2 -29.77 -19.70 25.48
N ILE A 3 -29.98 -18.39 25.33
CA ILE A 3 -31.17 -17.87 24.67
C ILE A 3 -30.90 -18.03 23.17
N GLY A 4 -31.22 -19.21 22.64
CA GLY A 4 -31.26 -19.43 21.19
C GLY A 4 -32.28 -18.46 20.59
N ASN A 5 -31.81 -17.57 19.70
CA ASN A 5 -32.69 -16.65 18.99
C ASN A 5 -33.53 -17.48 18.00
N PRO A 6 -34.85 -17.63 18.19
CA PRO A 6 -35.69 -18.48 17.33
C PRO A 6 -35.68 -18.02 15.87
N LEU A 7 -35.34 -16.75 15.62
CA LEU A 7 -35.18 -16.21 14.27
C LEU A 7 -33.96 -16.80 13.54
N ALA A 8 -32.87 -17.06 14.27
CA ALA A 8 -31.63 -17.63 13.72
C ALA A 8 -31.80 -19.12 13.43
N GLU A 9 -32.48 -19.87 14.29
CA GLU A 9 -32.79 -21.30 14.08
C GLU A 9 -33.75 -21.50 12.90
N ASN A 10 -34.79 -20.67 12.78
CA ASN A 10 -35.69 -20.67 11.62
C ASN A 10 -34.99 -20.26 10.32
N LEU A 11 -34.03 -19.33 10.38
CA LEU A 11 -33.18 -19.00 9.24
C LEU A 11 -32.32 -20.21 8.85
N ILE A 12 -31.64 -20.85 9.80
CA ILE A 12 -30.79 -22.04 9.57
C ILE A 12 -31.57 -23.22 8.98
N GLU A 13 -32.81 -23.46 9.42
CA GLU A 13 -33.68 -24.47 8.79
C GLU A 13 -34.15 -24.05 7.39
N ALA A 14 -34.50 -22.77 7.18
CA ALA A 14 -34.85 -22.23 5.87
C ALA A 14 -33.70 -22.30 4.86
N PHE A 15 -32.45 -22.39 5.34
CA PHE A 15 -31.24 -22.50 4.52
C PHE A 15 -30.88 -23.94 4.10
N LYS A 16 -31.45 -24.99 4.70
CA LYS A 16 -31.04 -26.39 4.46
C LYS A 16 -31.62 -27.01 3.18
N GLY A 17 -32.59 -26.37 2.54
CA GLY A 17 -33.16 -26.83 1.27
C GLY A 17 -33.57 -25.63 0.43
N HIS A 18 -33.26 -25.65 -0.87
CA HIS A 18 -33.65 -24.68 -1.90
C HIS A 18 -34.94 -23.95 -1.51
N ASN A 19 -34.83 -22.66 -1.18
CA ASN A 19 -35.95 -21.91 -0.65
C ASN A 19 -36.17 -20.66 -1.51
N PRO A 20 -37.32 -20.55 -2.21
CA PRO A 20 -37.77 -19.31 -2.85
C PRO A 20 -37.81 -18.11 -1.87
N ALA A 21 -37.84 -18.36 -0.56
CA ALA A 21 -37.72 -17.32 0.47
C ALA A 21 -36.35 -16.58 0.47
N LEU A 22 -35.32 -17.11 -0.20
CA LEU A 22 -34.01 -16.45 -0.33
C LEU A 22 -34.07 -15.20 -1.22
N ASP A 23 -35.03 -15.12 -2.16
CA ASP A 23 -35.20 -13.94 -3.02
C ASP A 23 -35.70 -12.70 -2.26
N HIS A 24 -36.23 -12.88 -1.05
CA HIS A 24 -36.74 -11.80 -0.20
C HIS A 24 -35.82 -11.43 0.96
N LEU A 25 -34.76 -12.21 1.21
CA LEU A 25 -33.82 -11.94 2.30
C LEU A 25 -32.74 -10.95 1.85
N PRO A 26 -32.37 -9.96 2.69
CA PRO A 26 -31.22 -9.12 2.39
C PRO A 26 -29.98 -9.99 2.18
N ILE A 27 -29.27 -9.76 1.07
CA ILE A 27 -28.05 -10.50 0.69
C ILE A 27 -27.03 -10.59 1.83
N SER A 28 -26.96 -9.56 2.69
CA SER A 28 -26.14 -9.49 3.90
C SER A 28 -26.47 -10.53 4.97
N VAL A 29 -27.70 -11.04 4.99
CA VAL A 29 -28.16 -12.08 5.93
C VAL A 29 -27.87 -13.48 5.36
N ALA A 30 -28.01 -13.67 4.04
CA ALA A 30 -27.78 -14.95 3.38
C ALA A 30 -26.35 -15.49 3.59
N GLY A 31 -25.34 -14.64 3.40
CA GLY A 31 -23.94 -15.05 3.56
C GLY A 31 -23.44 -15.13 5.00
N LYS A 32 -24.16 -14.57 5.99
CA LYS A 32 -23.71 -14.55 7.39
C LYS A 32 -24.10 -15.81 8.17
N TYR A 33 -25.14 -16.54 7.75
CA TYR A 33 -25.78 -17.58 8.60
C TYR A 33 -25.93 -18.99 7.96
N SER A 34 -25.46 -19.25 6.73
CA SER A 34 -25.54 -20.61 6.13
C SER A 34 -24.48 -20.98 5.10
N ASN A 35 -23.60 -21.92 5.44
CA ASN A 35 -22.53 -22.40 4.56
C ASN A 35 -22.95 -23.58 3.67
N SER A 36 -24.24 -23.66 3.32
CA SER A 36 -24.77 -24.74 2.48
C SER A 36 -24.36 -24.57 1.02
N ALA A 37 -24.15 -25.67 0.27
CA ALA A 37 -23.89 -25.63 -1.17
C ALA A 37 -24.93 -24.83 -1.98
N LYS A 38 -26.16 -24.72 -1.49
CA LYS A 38 -27.23 -23.94 -2.12
C LYS A 38 -27.10 -22.44 -1.88
N THR A 39 -26.74 -22.03 -0.66
CA THR A 39 -26.41 -20.63 -0.37
C THR A 39 -25.21 -20.18 -1.20
N LYS A 40 -24.24 -21.09 -1.34
CA LYS A 40 -23.06 -20.91 -2.16
C LYS A 40 -23.40 -20.63 -3.63
N GLU A 41 -24.19 -21.50 -4.24
CA GLU A 41 -24.67 -21.35 -5.62
C GLU A 41 -25.47 -20.06 -5.84
N TYR A 42 -26.34 -19.70 -4.88
CA TYR A 42 -27.11 -18.46 -4.91
C TYR A 42 -26.25 -17.20 -4.86
N LEU A 43 -25.27 -17.13 -3.96
CA LEU A 43 -24.38 -15.96 -3.88
C LEU A 43 -23.49 -15.85 -5.13
N LEU A 44 -23.03 -16.98 -5.68
CA LEU A 44 -22.26 -17.00 -6.93
C LEU A 44 -23.10 -16.56 -8.14
N SER A 45 -24.39 -16.94 -8.22
CA SER A 45 -25.26 -16.47 -9.30
C SER A 45 -25.52 -14.96 -9.20
N ARG A 46 -25.80 -14.43 -8.00
CA ARG A 46 -25.97 -12.98 -7.76
C ARG A 46 -24.70 -12.19 -8.08
N LEU A 47 -23.52 -12.72 -7.80
CA LEU A 47 -22.26 -12.10 -8.23
C LEU A 47 -22.07 -12.10 -9.75
N ARG A 48 -22.47 -13.17 -10.45
CA ARG A 48 -22.29 -13.29 -11.90
C ARG A 48 -23.29 -12.46 -12.70
N GLU A 49 -24.54 -12.43 -12.24
CA GLU A 49 -25.70 -12.00 -13.03
C GLU A 49 -26.48 -10.84 -12.38
N GLY A 50 -26.31 -10.59 -11.08
CA GLY A 50 -27.00 -9.53 -10.36
C GLY A 50 -26.55 -8.12 -10.77
N GLU A 51 -27.35 -7.12 -10.41
CA GLU A 51 -27.00 -5.71 -10.64
C GLU A 51 -25.85 -5.26 -9.73
N ARG A 52 -25.20 -4.14 -10.06
CA ARG A 52 -24.02 -3.65 -9.32
C ARG A 52 -24.24 -3.53 -7.80
N PRO A 53 -25.37 -2.98 -7.29
CA PRO A 53 -25.61 -2.92 -5.85
C PRO A 53 -25.73 -4.29 -5.19
N GLU A 54 -26.32 -5.27 -5.88
CA GLU A 54 -26.43 -6.64 -5.39
C GLU A 54 -25.07 -7.30 -5.33
N GLN A 55 -24.27 -7.17 -6.39
CA GLN A 55 -22.90 -7.67 -6.45
C GLN A 55 -22.06 -7.09 -5.31
N ASP A 56 -22.12 -5.77 -5.09
CA ASP A 56 -21.38 -5.10 -4.01
C ASP A 56 -21.83 -5.57 -2.63
N ALA A 57 -23.13 -5.81 -2.44
CA ALA A 57 -23.67 -6.39 -1.20
C ALA A 57 -23.19 -7.82 -0.99
N VAL A 58 -23.12 -8.66 -2.04
CA VAL A 58 -22.57 -10.01 -1.94
C VAL A 58 -21.09 -9.97 -1.60
N LEU A 59 -20.29 -9.14 -2.28
CA LEU A 59 -18.85 -8.96 -2.01
C LEU A 59 -18.59 -8.57 -0.55
N HIS A 60 -19.29 -7.53 -0.06
CA HIS A 60 -19.18 -7.09 1.33
C HIS A 60 -19.57 -8.18 2.32
N THR A 61 -20.55 -9.02 1.99
CA THR A 61 -20.98 -10.13 2.84
C THR A 61 -19.93 -11.24 2.89
N LEU A 62 -19.32 -11.56 1.75
CA LEU A 62 -18.32 -12.62 1.63
C LEU A 62 -16.98 -12.24 2.26
N ALA A 63 -16.56 -10.99 2.14
CA ALA A 63 -15.35 -10.47 2.75
C ALA A 63 -15.35 -10.53 4.29
N TRP A 64 -16.54 -10.46 4.91
CA TRP A 64 -16.69 -10.37 6.37
C TRP A 64 -17.08 -11.70 7.05
N SER A 65 -17.40 -12.74 6.27
CA SER A 65 -18.03 -13.97 6.79
C SER A 65 -17.07 -15.15 6.98
N ASN A 66 -15.75 -15.02 6.78
CA ASN A 66 -14.77 -16.13 6.82
C ASN A 66 -15.19 -17.37 6.00
N PHE A 67 -16.10 -17.18 5.04
CA PHE A 67 -16.96 -18.26 4.57
C PHE A 67 -16.31 -19.07 3.45
N TRP A 68 -15.27 -18.52 2.80
CA TRP A 68 -14.63 -19.12 1.63
C TRP A 68 -13.17 -18.73 1.41
N PRO A 69 -12.30 -18.72 2.41
CA PRO A 69 -10.94 -18.21 2.20
C PRO A 69 -10.09 -19.01 1.19
N LYS A 70 -10.57 -20.12 0.58
CA LYS A 70 -9.76 -20.95 -0.34
C LYS A 70 -10.52 -21.62 -1.48
N ASP A 71 -11.73 -21.18 -1.82
CA ASP A 71 -12.49 -21.83 -2.91
C ASP A 71 -12.03 -21.32 -4.29
N PRO A 72 -11.46 -22.19 -5.16
CA PRO A 72 -10.94 -21.77 -6.47
C PRO A 72 -12.00 -21.13 -7.38
N ASP A 73 -13.26 -21.57 -7.26
CA ASP A 73 -14.36 -21.10 -8.10
C ASP A 73 -14.73 -19.65 -7.77
N PHE A 74 -14.57 -19.25 -6.50
CA PHE A 74 -14.88 -17.91 -6.06
C PHE A 74 -13.86 -16.89 -6.58
N PHE A 75 -12.56 -17.23 -6.55
CA PHE A 75 -11.53 -16.37 -7.13
C PHE A 75 -11.79 -16.09 -8.61
N SER A 76 -12.14 -17.12 -9.38
CA SER A 76 -12.44 -16.96 -10.82
C SER A 76 -13.70 -16.14 -11.09
N VAL A 77 -14.68 -16.13 -10.18
CA VAL A 77 -15.84 -15.22 -10.27
C VAL A 77 -15.43 -13.77 -10.01
N LEU A 78 -14.52 -13.53 -9.06
CA LEU A 78 -13.99 -12.19 -8.82
C LEU A 78 -13.13 -11.69 -9.98
N GLU A 79 -12.29 -12.55 -10.59
CA GLU A 79 -11.55 -12.22 -11.81
C GLU A 79 -12.49 -11.82 -12.95
N TYR A 80 -13.58 -12.57 -13.13
CA TYR A 80 -14.60 -12.27 -14.12
C TYR A 80 -15.26 -10.92 -13.84
N LEU A 81 -15.70 -10.67 -12.60
CA LEU A 81 -16.28 -9.39 -12.19
C LEU A 81 -15.32 -8.22 -12.41
N LEU A 82 -14.07 -8.37 -12.02
CA LEU A 82 -13.02 -7.37 -12.22
C LEU A 82 -12.87 -7.04 -13.71
N SER A 83 -12.86 -8.05 -14.59
CA SER A 83 -12.77 -7.85 -16.04
C SER A 83 -13.95 -7.05 -16.60
N ARG A 84 -15.18 -7.34 -16.14
CA ARG A 84 -16.38 -6.61 -16.55
C ARG A 84 -16.41 -5.17 -16.06
N ARG A 85 -15.77 -4.90 -14.92
CA ARG A 85 -15.70 -3.57 -14.29
C ARG A 85 -14.49 -2.74 -14.72
N GLY A 86 -13.82 -3.15 -15.80
CA GLY A 86 -12.70 -2.39 -16.38
C GLY A 86 -11.33 -2.71 -15.76
N GLY A 87 -11.21 -3.76 -14.96
CA GLY A 87 -9.93 -4.27 -14.48
C GLY A 87 -9.37 -3.58 -13.24
N GLU A 88 -10.01 -2.53 -12.74
CA GLU A 88 -9.44 -1.62 -11.72
C GLU A 88 -10.36 -1.38 -10.51
N ASP A 89 -11.42 -2.18 -10.33
CA ASP A 89 -12.34 -2.05 -9.20
C ASP A 89 -11.64 -2.43 -7.87
N THR A 90 -11.33 -1.42 -7.06
CA THR A 90 -10.52 -1.60 -5.86
C THR A 90 -11.15 -2.47 -4.79
N PHE A 91 -12.49 -2.55 -4.73
CA PHE A 91 -13.16 -3.44 -3.75
C PHE A 91 -12.95 -4.90 -4.14
N VAL A 92 -13.15 -5.22 -5.42
CA VAL A 92 -12.92 -6.57 -5.96
C VAL A 92 -11.44 -6.97 -5.79
N LEU A 93 -10.50 -6.03 -5.98
CA LEU A 93 -9.08 -6.27 -5.77
C LEU A 93 -8.71 -6.59 -4.31
N TYR A 94 -9.34 -5.93 -3.34
CA TYR A 94 -9.16 -6.27 -1.92
C TYR A 94 -9.64 -7.69 -1.64
N ASP A 95 -10.80 -8.07 -2.16
CA ASP A 95 -11.36 -9.40 -1.92
C ASP A 95 -10.49 -10.50 -2.55
N LEU A 96 -9.99 -10.29 -3.77
CA LEU A 96 -9.02 -11.20 -4.41
C LEU A 96 -7.79 -11.43 -3.52
N LEU A 97 -7.23 -10.36 -2.93
CA LEU A 97 -6.07 -10.42 -2.05
C LEU A 97 -6.35 -11.20 -0.75
N VAL A 98 -7.55 -11.05 -0.18
CA VAL A 98 -7.97 -11.74 1.05
C VAL A 98 -8.14 -13.24 0.83
N ILE A 99 -8.65 -13.64 -0.34
CA ILE A 99 -8.92 -15.05 -0.68
C ILE A 99 -7.62 -15.77 -1.06
N ASP A 100 -6.93 -15.30 -2.09
CA ASP A 100 -5.71 -15.94 -2.57
C ASP A 100 -4.69 -14.88 -2.95
N ARG A 101 -3.82 -14.63 -1.98
CA ARG A 101 -2.75 -13.66 -2.08
C ARG A 101 -1.82 -13.92 -3.27
N ASP A 102 -1.42 -15.17 -3.47
CA ASP A 102 -0.43 -15.53 -4.48
C ASP A 102 -1.02 -15.37 -5.89
N ARG A 103 -2.30 -15.75 -6.07
CA ARG A 103 -3.02 -15.54 -7.34
C ARG A 103 -3.36 -14.07 -7.59
N ALA A 104 -3.65 -13.29 -6.55
CA ALA A 104 -3.97 -11.87 -6.69
C ALA A 104 -2.74 -11.03 -7.08
N GLN A 105 -1.53 -11.43 -6.64
CA GLN A 105 -0.30 -10.71 -6.89
C GLN A 105 -0.09 -10.33 -8.37
N PRO A 106 -0.09 -11.25 -9.36
CA PRO A 106 0.14 -10.90 -10.76
C PRO A 106 -0.93 -9.94 -11.33
N ILE A 107 -2.17 -10.01 -10.85
CA ILE A 107 -3.26 -9.11 -11.27
C ILE A 107 -2.99 -7.69 -10.77
N LEU A 108 -2.68 -7.55 -9.48
CA LEU A 108 -2.34 -6.27 -8.86
C LEU A 108 -1.10 -5.64 -9.53
N MET A 109 -0.09 -6.45 -9.83
CA MET A 109 1.12 -6.01 -10.53
C MET A 109 0.81 -5.48 -11.93
N LYS A 110 -0.01 -6.20 -12.70
CA LYS A 110 -0.44 -5.74 -14.04
C LYS A 110 -1.11 -4.36 -13.95
N ILE A 111 -1.98 -4.15 -12.97
CA ILE A 111 -2.69 -2.88 -12.79
C ILE A 111 -1.71 -1.76 -12.43
N VAL A 112 -0.77 -1.99 -11.50
CA VAL A 112 0.30 -1.05 -11.18
C VAL A 112 1.03 -0.59 -12.44
N ASP A 113 1.37 -1.53 -13.32
CA ASP A 113 2.10 -1.21 -14.54
C ASP A 113 1.28 -0.41 -15.54
N THR A 114 0.00 -0.77 -15.71
CA THR A 114 -0.80 -0.29 -16.85
C THR A 114 -1.75 0.84 -16.53
N THR A 115 -2.13 1.01 -15.26
CA THR A 115 -3.16 1.99 -14.92
C THR A 115 -2.69 3.42 -15.22
N LYS A 116 -3.64 4.22 -15.73
CA LYS A 116 -3.46 5.66 -15.96
C LYS A 116 -4.06 6.49 -14.82
N SER A 117 -4.86 5.88 -13.96
CA SER A 117 -5.51 6.57 -12.84
C SER A 117 -4.55 6.61 -11.66
N ALA A 118 -4.12 7.81 -11.27
CA ALA A 118 -3.27 8.00 -10.10
C ALA A 118 -3.94 7.43 -8.84
N VAL A 119 -5.25 7.65 -8.67
CA VAL A 119 -6.01 7.13 -7.51
C VAL A 119 -5.99 5.61 -7.45
N VAL A 120 -6.19 4.93 -8.59
CA VAL A 120 -6.12 3.46 -8.65
C VAL A 120 -4.70 3.00 -8.38
N PHE A 121 -3.71 3.60 -9.06
CA PHE A 121 -2.30 3.29 -8.86
C PHE A 121 -1.92 3.33 -7.38
N TYR A 122 -2.26 4.39 -6.67
CA TYR A 122 -1.88 4.55 -5.27
C TYR A 122 -2.57 3.54 -4.34
N LYS A 123 -3.86 3.23 -4.57
CA LYS A 123 -4.57 2.19 -3.81
C LYS A 123 -3.97 0.81 -4.03
N VAL A 124 -3.75 0.44 -5.29
CA VAL A 124 -3.18 -0.88 -5.66
C VAL A 124 -1.72 -0.99 -5.21
N SER A 125 -0.95 0.10 -5.25
CA SER A 125 0.43 0.13 -4.73
C SER A 125 0.49 -0.23 -3.25
N GLY A 126 -0.46 0.25 -2.43
CA GLY A 126 -0.57 -0.14 -1.02
C GLY A 126 -0.87 -1.63 -0.85
N MET A 127 -1.75 -2.19 -1.69
CA MET A 127 -2.03 -3.63 -1.70
C MET A 127 -0.79 -4.45 -2.07
N VAL A 128 -0.03 -4.03 -3.08
CA VAL A 128 1.23 -4.67 -3.52
C VAL A 128 2.33 -4.54 -2.46
N ALA A 129 2.40 -3.41 -1.75
CA ALA A 129 3.37 -3.21 -0.69
C ALA A 129 3.21 -4.22 0.47
N SER A 130 1.98 -4.70 0.70
CA SER A 130 1.71 -5.69 1.74
C SER A 130 2.53 -6.97 1.58
N PHE A 131 2.95 -7.32 0.35
CA PHE A 131 3.65 -8.56 0.02
C PHE A 131 5.09 -8.63 0.56
N LYS A 132 5.61 -7.54 1.15
CA LYS A 132 6.96 -7.46 1.76
C LYS A 132 8.09 -7.90 0.83
N ARG A 133 7.90 -7.78 -0.48
CA ARG A 133 8.89 -8.12 -1.51
C ARG A 133 9.58 -6.84 -1.99
N THR A 134 10.87 -6.72 -1.69
CA THR A 134 11.68 -5.52 -1.95
C THR A 134 11.83 -5.20 -3.45
N ASP A 135 11.80 -6.22 -4.31
CA ASP A 135 11.80 -6.08 -5.78
C ASP A 135 10.52 -5.42 -6.31
N LEU A 136 9.38 -5.62 -5.64
CA LEU A 136 8.12 -4.98 -6.03
C LEU A 136 8.13 -3.48 -5.71
N LEU A 137 8.80 -3.09 -4.62
CA LEU A 137 8.91 -1.70 -4.20
C LEU A 137 9.67 -0.84 -5.23
N GLU A 138 10.81 -1.33 -5.73
CA GLU A 138 11.58 -0.62 -6.76
C GLU A 138 10.72 -0.34 -8.02
N ARG A 139 9.88 -1.30 -8.40
CA ARG A 139 8.96 -1.16 -9.52
C ARG A 139 7.86 -0.14 -9.25
N LEU A 140 7.27 -0.13 -8.05
CA LEU A 140 6.31 0.89 -7.63
C LEU A 140 6.94 2.29 -7.71
N PHE A 141 8.18 2.44 -7.24
CA PHE A 141 8.90 3.71 -7.21
C PHE A 141 9.18 4.26 -8.61
N ARG A 142 9.54 3.40 -9.57
CA ARG A 142 9.71 3.80 -10.99
C ARG A 142 8.43 4.35 -11.56
N ARG A 143 7.32 3.64 -11.34
CA ARG A 143 6.03 4.03 -11.90
C ARG A 143 5.47 5.31 -11.28
N VAL A 144 5.73 5.56 -9.99
CA VAL A 144 5.39 6.83 -9.32
C VAL A 144 5.92 8.05 -10.10
N ARG A 145 7.17 7.99 -10.58
CA ARG A 145 7.80 9.12 -11.28
C ARG A 145 7.16 9.42 -12.63
N GLU A 146 6.48 8.45 -13.22
CA GLU A 146 5.79 8.57 -14.50
C GLU A 146 4.40 9.20 -14.35
N ILE A 147 3.85 9.31 -13.13
CA ILE A 147 2.56 9.96 -12.86
C ILE A 147 2.78 11.48 -12.78
N PRO A 148 2.03 12.33 -13.50
CA PRO A 148 2.21 13.79 -13.44
C PRO A 148 2.08 14.35 -12.02
N LEU A 149 2.94 15.31 -11.64
CA LEU A 149 3.01 15.89 -10.28
C LEU A 149 1.65 16.43 -9.80
N GLU A 150 0.89 17.05 -10.71
CA GLU A 150 -0.45 17.60 -10.48
C GLU A 150 -1.47 16.53 -10.04
N SER A 151 -1.25 15.27 -10.45
CA SER A 151 -2.07 14.12 -10.05
C SER A 151 -1.55 13.43 -8.78
N ARG A 152 -0.38 13.84 -8.27
CA ARG A 152 0.20 13.30 -7.03
C ARG A 152 -0.26 14.08 -5.80
N SER A 153 -0.44 15.39 -5.92
CA SER A 153 -0.82 16.29 -4.82
C SER A 153 -2.23 16.05 -4.27
N SER A 154 -3.11 15.43 -5.06
CA SER A 154 -4.47 15.07 -4.65
C SER A 154 -4.53 13.76 -3.85
N VAL A 155 -3.41 13.05 -3.67
CA VAL A 155 -3.35 11.78 -2.94
C VAL A 155 -2.30 11.90 -1.82
N PRO A 156 -2.72 12.23 -0.59
CA PRO A 156 -1.79 12.34 0.54
C PRO A 156 -1.18 10.96 0.85
N GLY A 157 0.15 10.90 1.00
CA GLY A 157 0.88 9.68 1.35
C GLY A 157 1.22 8.84 0.12
N LEU A 158 2.39 9.12 -0.46
CA LEU A 158 2.81 8.52 -1.73
C LEU A 158 3.08 7.02 -1.53
N CYS A 159 2.17 6.21 -2.11
CA CYS A 159 1.95 4.79 -1.84
C CYS A 159 1.66 4.53 -0.35
N ASN A 160 0.52 3.91 -0.02
CA ASN A 160 0.24 3.41 1.35
C ASN A 160 1.18 2.23 1.73
N VAL A 161 2.47 2.36 1.42
CA VAL A 161 3.51 1.41 1.78
C VAL A 161 3.73 1.59 3.27
N PRO A 162 3.63 0.52 4.06
CA PRO A 162 3.87 0.61 5.49
C PRO A 162 5.28 1.17 5.77
N PRO A 163 5.45 2.11 6.73
CA PRO A 163 6.72 2.73 7.05
C PRO A 163 7.88 1.74 7.24
N GLU A 164 7.63 0.63 7.93
CA GLU A 164 8.60 -0.43 8.16
C GLU A 164 9.07 -1.08 6.86
N THR A 165 8.20 -1.20 5.87
CA THR A 165 8.55 -1.78 4.56
C THR A 165 9.50 -0.86 3.79
N VAL A 166 9.30 0.46 3.88
CA VAL A 166 10.22 1.46 3.32
C VAL A 166 11.57 1.42 4.03
N LEU A 167 11.57 1.40 5.37
CA LEU A 167 12.79 1.35 6.16
C LEU A 167 13.59 0.07 5.93
N ASP A 168 12.91 -1.07 5.80
CA ASP A 168 13.54 -2.36 5.48
C ASP A 168 14.21 -2.32 4.09
N TYR A 169 13.54 -1.73 3.10
CA TYR A 169 14.14 -1.51 1.78
C TYR A 169 15.38 -0.63 1.86
N ILE A 170 15.30 0.54 2.52
CA ILE A 170 16.43 1.47 2.68
C ILE A 170 17.61 0.80 3.38
N ARG A 171 17.33 -0.05 4.38
CA ARG A 171 18.37 -0.78 5.11
C ARG A 171 19.17 -1.70 4.18
N GLY A 172 18.49 -2.40 3.27
CA GLY A 172 19.12 -3.31 2.31
C GLY A 172 19.66 -2.65 1.03
N ALA A 173 19.19 -1.44 0.69
CA ALA A 173 19.55 -0.77 -0.56
C ALA A 173 20.90 -0.04 -0.48
N GLU A 174 21.64 -0.06 -1.58
CA GLU A 174 22.88 0.70 -1.80
C GLU A 174 22.95 1.25 -3.22
N GLY A 175 23.82 2.22 -3.46
CA GLY A 175 24.07 2.85 -4.74
C GLY A 175 22.81 3.51 -5.32
N GLU A 176 22.62 3.33 -6.62
CA GLU A 176 21.48 3.85 -7.37
C GLU A 176 20.12 3.43 -6.79
N LYS A 177 20.02 2.23 -6.20
CA LYS A 177 18.76 1.74 -5.61
C LYS A 177 18.36 2.53 -4.38
N LEU A 178 19.35 2.92 -3.56
CA LEU A 178 19.13 3.76 -2.40
C LEU A 178 18.80 5.19 -2.84
N ALA A 179 19.58 5.72 -3.79
CA ALA A 179 19.37 7.06 -4.32
C ALA A 179 17.96 7.24 -4.87
N PHE A 180 17.51 6.26 -5.64
CA PHE A 180 16.18 6.25 -6.22
C PHE A 180 15.05 6.20 -5.18
N ALA A 181 15.20 5.37 -4.15
CA ALA A 181 14.18 5.29 -3.09
C ALA A 181 14.13 6.58 -2.26
N LEU A 182 15.27 7.16 -1.92
CA LEU A 182 15.30 8.42 -1.17
C LEU A 182 14.67 9.56 -1.99
N ASP A 183 15.00 9.70 -3.28
CA ASP A 183 14.38 10.69 -4.16
C ASP A 183 12.85 10.55 -4.23
N ALA A 184 12.33 9.32 -4.27
CA ALA A 184 10.88 9.07 -4.31
C ALA A 184 10.15 9.46 -3.01
N PHE A 185 10.79 9.33 -1.86
CA PHE A 185 10.14 9.44 -0.54
C PHE A 185 10.46 10.69 0.27
N THR A 186 11.56 11.38 -0.04
CA THR A 186 12.09 12.49 0.77
C THR A 186 11.03 13.56 1.05
N GLU A 187 10.18 13.87 0.07
CA GLU A 187 9.17 14.93 0.22
C GLU A 187 7.81 14.44 0.75
N THR A 188 7.57 13.13 0.76
CA THR A 188 6.20 12.61 0.73
C THR A 188 5.89 11.55 1.77
N HIS A 189 6.90 10.96 2.43
CA HIS A 189 6.70 9.81 3.30
C HIS A 189 7.18 10.03 4.73
N ALA A 190 6.28 9.87 5.71
CA ALA A 190 6.56 10.01 7.14
C ALA A 190 7.68 9.06 7.61
N ALA A 191 7.78 7.87 7.02
CA ALA A 191 8.81 6.88 7.37
C ALA A 191 10.25 7.39 7.24
N ILE A 192 10.56 8.24 6.26
CA ILE A 192 11.92 8.79 6.13
C ILE A 192 12.22 9.73 7.30
N ARG A 193 11.21 10.46 7.78
CA ARG A 193 11.30 11.31 8.96
C ARG A 193 11.63 10.48 10.21
N ASP A 194 10.97 9.34 10.37
CA ASP A 194 11.21 8.46 11.52
C ASP A 194 12.48 7.61 11.37
N GLY A 195 13.00 7.51 10.13
CA GLY A 195 14.19 6.76 9.76
C GLY A 195 15.53 7.44 10.02
N TYR A 196 15.58 8.54 10.77
CA TYR A 196 16.81 9.33 10.97
C TYR A 196 18.06 8.50 11.35
N PRO A 197 18.02 7.58 12.33
CA PRO A 197 19.20 6.78 12.69
C PRO A 197 19.71 5.90 11.54
N LEU A 198 18.80 5.42 10.69
CA LEU A 198 19.15 4.62 9.52
C LEU A 198 19.88 5.45 8.46
N LEU A 199 19.43 6.69 8.23
CA LEU A 199 20.09 7.63 7.32
C LEU A 199 21.49 8.00 7.82
N VAL A 200 21.64 8.31 9.11
CA VAL A 200 22.96 8.59 9.70
C VAL A 200 23.93 7.42 9.51
N ALA A 201 23.48 6.19 9.73
CA ALA A 201 24.32 5.01 9.47
C ALA A 201 24.75 4.91 8.00
N LYS A 202 23.86 5.27 7.06
CA LYS A 202 24.13 5.23 5.61
C LYS A 202 25.00 6.38 5.12
N LEU A 203 25.15 7.49 5.85
CA LEU A 203 26.18 8.51 5.58
C LEU A 203 27.61 7.93 5.65
N SER A 204 27.80 6.80 6.33
CA SER A 204 29.08 6.08 6.39
C SER A 204 29.17 4.91 5.40
N SER A 205 28.25 4.79 4.43
CA SER A 205 28.31 3.74 3.41
C SER A 205 29.62 3.82 2.62
N LYS A 206 30.16 2.67 2.19
CA LYS A 206 31.33 2.65 1.30
C LYS A 206 31.00 3.16 -0.10
N ASP A 207 29.73 3.06 -0.49
CA ASP A 207 29.25 3.49 -1.79
C ASP A 207 29.04 5.02 -1.81
N VAL A 208 29.71 5.69 -2.75
CA VAL A 208 29.66 7.16 -2.89
C VAL A 208 28.25 7.61 -3.25
N VAL A 209 27.57 6.92 -4.17
CA VAL A 209 26.22 7.28 -4.61
C VAL A 209 25.23 7.21 -3.45
N SER A 210 25.31 6.17 -2.62
CA SER A 210 24.54 6.03 -1.38
C SER A 210 24.76 7.22 -0.44
N ARG A 211 26.01 7.54 -0.12
CA ARG A 211 26.31 8.65 0.82
C ARG A 211 25.76 9.98 0.32
N ARG A 212 25.95 10.26 -0.97
CA ARG A 212 25.47 11.48 -1.62
C ARG A 212 23.94 11.59 -1.54
N ALA A 213 23.23 10.52 -1.89
CA ALA A 213 21.78 10.52 -1.84
C ALA A 213 21.22 10.70 -0.43
N VAL A 214 21.88 10.10 0.57
CA VAL A 214 21.51 10.27 1.98
C VAL A 214 21.75 11.70 2.44
N ALA A 215 22.91 12.29 2.11
CA ALA A 215 23.21 13.68 2.45
C ALA A 215 22.23 14.67 1.82
N HIS A 216 21.82 14.42 0.56
CA HIS A 216 20.76 15.18 -0.12
C HIS A 216 19.42 15.05 0.61
N CYS A 217 18.97 13.82 0.85
CA CYS A 217 17.71 13.54 1.57
C CYS A 217 17.67 14.22 2.94
N MET A 218 18.74 14.08 3.72
CA MET A 218 18.85 14.72 5.03
C MET A 218 18.84 16.25 4.92
N SER A 219 19.47 16.79 3.89
CA SER A 219 19.48 18.23 3.64
C SER A 219 18.10 18.79 3.38
N VAL A 220 17.31 18.13 2.53
CA VAL A 220 15.92 18.51 2.23
C VAL A 220 15.07 18.46 3.50
N LEU A 221 15.12 17.36 4.25
CA LEU A 221 14.29 17.17 5.45
C LEU A 221 14.64 18.15 6.58
N ALA A 222 15.93 18.47 6.74
CA ALA A 222 16.39 19.47 7.69
C ALA A 222 15.87 20.87 7.34
N ARG A 223 15.90 21.24 6.04
CA ARG A 223 15.34 22.52 5.55
C ARG A 223 13.83 22.63 5.74
N GLN A 224 13.12 21.51 5.72
CA GLN A 224 11.69 21.44 6.02
C GLN A 224 11.37 21.52 7.53
N GLY A 225 12.39 21.55 8.40
CA GLY A 225 12.21 21.58 9.85
C GLY A 225 11.71 20.26 10.44
N THR A 226 11.93 19.14 9.73
CA THR A 226 11.43 17.82 10.13
C THR A 226 12.14 17.26 11.36
N TRP A 227 13.42 17.57 11.54
CA TRP A 227 14.24 17.08 12.65
C TRP A 227 14.78 18.23 13.49
N THR A 228 15.31 17.88 14.67
CA THR A 228 15.99 18.89 15.47
C THR A 228 17.21 19.41 14.71
N ASN A 229 17.24 20.72 14.49
CA ASN A 229 18.27 21.39 13.70
C ASN A 229 19.69 21.11 14.22
N HIS A 230 19.88 20.82 15.52
CA HIS A 230 21.18 20.45 16.10
C HIS A 230 21.69 19.07 15.65
N GLN A 231 20.83 18.05 15.59
CA GLN A 231 21.24 16.70 15.20
C GLN A 231 21.64 16.66 13.72
N ALA A 232 20.78 17.16 12.84
CA ALA A 232 21.05 17.23 11.40
C ALA A 232 22.31 18.06 11.09
N PHE A 233 22.53 19.15 11.84
CA PHE A 233 23.73 19.98 11.71
C PHE A 233 25.01 19.21 12.07
N SER A 234 25.03 18.51 13.20
CA SER A 234 26.21 17.74 13.63
C SER A 234 26.58 16.65 12.63
N ASP A 235 25.60 15.86 12.21
CA ASP A 235 25.83 14.70 11.35
C ASP A 235 26.24 15.11 9.92
N LEU A 236 25.64 16.18 9.37
CA LEU A 236 26.05 16.74 8.07
C LEU A 236 27.46 17.36 8.13
N LYS A 237 27.84 17.96 9.26
CA LYS A 237 29.20 18.52 9.45
C LYS A 237 30.25 17.42 9.49
N ASP A 238 29.96 16.33 10.20
CA ASP A 238 30.82 15.14 10.23
C ASP A 238 30.98 14.53 8.83
N PHE A 239 29.89 14.45 8.06
CA PHE A 239 29.92 14.02 6.66
C PHE A 239 30.84 14.91 5.78
N VAL A 240 30.67 16.23 5.84
CA VAL A 240 31.49 17.18 5.06
C VAL A 240 32.98 17.07 5.40
N SER A 241 33.33 16.74 6.64
CA SER A 241 34.74 16.59 7.05
C SER A 241 35.47 15.39 6.42
N ARG A 242 34.71 14.44 5.84
CA ARG A 242 35.23 13.16 5.32
C ARG A 242 34.95 12.95 3.84
N GLU A 243 34.01 13.68 3.26
CA GLU A 243 33.61 13.53 1.87
C GLU A 243 34.58 14.24 0.91
N THR A 244 34.76 13.67 -0.27
CA THR A 244 35.65 14.19 -1.33
C THR A 244 34.90 14.56 -2.60
N ASP A 245 33.64 14.14 -2.74
CA ASP A 245 32.77 14.52 -3.86
C ASP A 245 32.32 15.98 -3.77
N GLU A 246 32.74 16.80 -4.74
CA GLU A 246 32.48 18.25 -4.76
C GLU A 246 30.99 18.61 -4.79
N SER A 247 30.16 17.82 -5.47
CA SER A 247 28.73 18.10 -5.62
C SER A 247 28.00 17.92 -4.29
N ALA A 248 28.25 16.81 -3.58
CA ALA A 248 27.64 16.57 -2.28
C ALA A 248 28.21 17.45 -1.17
N LEU A 249 29.50 17.80 -1.26
CA LEU A 249 30.11 18.77 -0.36
C LEU A 249 29.41 20.13 -0.46
N LYS A 250 29.21 20.63 -1.68
CA LYS A 250 28.55 21.94 -1.88
C LYS A 250 27.16 21.96 -1.28
N GLU A 251 26.34 20.96 -1.56
CA GLU A 251 24.97 20.91 -1.05
C GLU A 251 24.92 20.81 0.48
N ALA A 252 25.71 19.91 1.06
CA ALA A 252 25.76 19.75 2.52
C ALA A 252 26.25 21.03 3.21
N GLN A 253 27.25 21.72 2.65
CA GLN A 253 27.75 23.00 3.17
C GLN A 253 26.69 24.11 3.11
N GLU A 254 25.92 24.20 2.01
CA GLU A 254 24.82 25.15 1.90
C GLU A 254 23.75 24.89 2.97
N THR A 255 23.41 23.61 3.20
CA THR A 255 22.46 23.25 4.26
C THR A 255 22.99 23.52 5.66
N ILE A 256 24.26 23.23 5.94
CA ILE A 256 24.92 23.56 7.21
C ILE A 256 24.80 25.05 7.49
N ARG A 257 25.13 25.92 6.51
CA ARG A 257 24.98 27.38 6.66
C ARG A 257 23.54 27.79 6.97
N TYR A 258 22.56 27.20 6.27
CA TYR A 258 21.15 27.44 6.55
C TYR A 258 20.78 27.06 8.00
N LEU A 259 21.21 25.89 8.46
CA LEU A 259 20.96 25.42 9.82
C LEU A 259 21.65 26.28 10.87
N GLU A 260 22.89 26.74 10.64
CA GLU A 260 23.59 27.66 11.56
C GLU A 260 22.81 28.95 11.78
N VAL A 261 22.25 29.52 10.72
CA VAL A 261 21.39 30.71 10.80
C VAL A 261 20.17 30.37 11.66
N GLN A 262 19.43 29.31 11.33
CA GLN A 262 18.24 28.91 12.09
C GLN A 262 18.51 28.65 13.59
N LEU A 263 19.69 28.13 13.93
CA LEU A 263 20.09 27.86 15.30
C LEU A 263 20.52 29.10 16.08
N ARG A 264 21.03 30.15 15.41
CA ARG A 264 21.40 31.42 16.05
C ARG A 264 20.19 32.32 16.35
N TYR A 265 19.10 32.15 15.60
CA TYR A 265 17.89 32.99 15.71
C TYR A 265 16.72 32.32 16.43
N ARG A 266 16.94 31.17 17.08
CA ARG A 266 16.01 30.52 18.03
C ARG A 266 16.52 30.69 19.44
#